data_AF-A0A3C2ANF6-F1
#
_entry.id   AF-A0A3C2ANF6-F1
#
_cell.length_a   1.000
_cell.length_b   1.000
_cell.length_c   1.000
_cell.angle_alpha   90.00
_cell.angle_beta   90.00
_cell.angle_gamma   90.00
#
_symmetry.space_group_name_H-M   'P 1'
#
loop_
_entity.id
_entity.type
_entity.pdbx_description
1 polymer ?
#
loop_
_entity_poly.entity_id
_entity_poly.type
_entity_poly.pdbx_seq_one_letter_code
_entity_poly.pdbx_strand_id
1 'polypeptide(L)'
;SNIRKTALVADGSGQGESPRDEKKMMSSEEVANHIFNGVKNRKKRVVLTSQGKLSYYLSKLLPGFVDKMVIKAIKKEGELPK
;
A
#
# COMPACT_ATOMS: atom_id res chain seq x y z
N SER A 1 7.53 7.30 -12.97
CA SER A 1 8.02 8.48 -12.20
C SER A 1 9.52 8.32 -11.98
N ASN A 2 10.36 9.27 -12.42
CA ASN A 2 11.84 9.12 -12.39
C ASN A 2 12.47 9.19 -10.99
N ILE A 3 11.70 9.57 -9.97
CA ILE A 3 12.20 9.74 -8.59
C ILE A 3 12.68 8.40 -8.00
N ARG A 4 12.08 7.27 -8.41
CA ARG A 4 12.47 5.95 -7.92
C ARG A 4 13.78 5.43 -8.50
N LYS A 5 14.18 5.94 -9.67
CA LYS A 5 15.44 5.56 -10.32
C LYS A 5 16.66 6.18 -9.65
N THR A 6 16.46 7.33 -9.04
CA THR A 6 17.51 8.13 -8.37
C THR A 6 17.41 8.03 -6.84
N ALA A 7 16.44 7.27 -6.30
CA ALA A 7 16.35 7.04 -4.87
C ALA A 7 17.60 6.28 -4.38
N LEU A 8 18.04 6.52 -3.15
CA LEU A 8 19.14 5.79 -2.53
C LEU A 8 18.57 4.65 -1.67
N VAL A 9 19.15 3.46 -1.76
CA VAL A 9 18.88 2.35 -0.83
C VAL A 9 19.59 2.59 0.51
N ALA A 10 19.30 1.75 1.51
CA ALA A 10 19.81 1.90 2.88
C ALA A 10 21.35 1.96 2.99
N ASP A 11 22.06 1.43 1.99
CA ASP A 11 23.53 1.44 1.89
C ASP A 11 24.09 2.68 1.14
N GLY A 12 23.22 3.61 0.72
CA GLY A 12 23.61 4.82 -0.01
C GLY A 12 23.88 4.60 -1.51
N SER A 13 23.69 3.39 -2.05
CA SER A 13 23.77 3.13 -3.49
C SER A 13 22.47 3.52 -4.20
N GLY A 14 22.54 3.77 -5.51
CA GLY A 14 21.37 4.11 -6.31
C GLY A 14 20.42 2.92 -6.44
N GLN A 15 19.16 3.10 -6.04
CA GLN A 15 18.09 2.10 -6.10
C GLN A 15 17.88 1.51 -7.50
N GLY A 16 18.17 2.27 -8.57
CA GLY A 16 18.12 1.77 -9.94
C GLY A 16 16.69 1.53 -10.43
N GLU A 17 16.20 0.29 -10.45
CA GLU A 17 14.83 -0.01 -10.90
C GLU A 17 13.91 -0.22 -9.70
N SER A 18 12.67 0.27 -9.81
CA SER A 18 11.63 0.02 -8.79
C SER A 18 11.37 -1.50 -8.75
N PRO A 19 11.49 -2.18 -7.58
CA PRO A 19 11.24 -3.62 -7.46
C PRO A 19 9.75 -4.00 -7.65
N ARG A 20 8.91 -3.01 -7.95
CA ARG A 20 7.47 -3.16 -8.11
C ARG A 20 7.10 -2.92 -9.56
N ASP A 21 6.27 -3.80 -10.10
CA ASP A 21 5.72 -3.75 -11.45
C ASP A 21 4.84 -2.49 -11.64
N GLU A 22 5.40 -1.43 -12.21
CA GLU A 22 4.72 -0.14 -12.40
C GLU A 22 3.49 -0.26 -13.31
N LYS A 23 3.44 -1.27 -14.20
CA LYS A 23 2.27 -1.52 -15.06
C LYS A 23 1.03 -1.97 -14.28
N LYS A 24 1.21 -2.54 -13.09
CA LYS A 24 0.11 -2.97 -12.21
C LYS A 24 -0.28 -1.88 -11.20
N MET A 25 0.39 -0.73 -11.21
CA MET A 25 0.03 0.40 -10.36
C MET A 25 -1.04 1.25 -11.03
N MET A 26 -2.02 1.67 -10.23
CA MET A 26 -3.00 2.69 -10.62
C MET A 26 -2.28 3.97 -11.05
N SER A 27 -2.76 4.62 -12.12
CA SER A 27 -2.15 5.87 -12.58
C SER A 27 -2.39 7.01 -11.59
N SER A 28 -1.59 8.06 -11.69
CA SER A 28 -1.77 9.29 -10.89
C SER A 28 -3.15 9.92 -11.11
N GLU A 29 -3.64 9.90 -12.34
CA GLU A 29 -4.91 10.46 -12.76
C GLU A 29 -6.08 9.70 -12.13
N GLU A 30 -6.00 8.37 -12.12
CA GLU A 30 -7.00 7.51 -11.47
C GLU A 30 -7.04 7.74 -9.95
N VAL A 31 -5.87 7.86 -9.30
CA VAL A 31 -5.80 8.20 -7.87
C VAL A 31 -6.44 9.55 -7.59
N ALA A 32 -6.16 10.57 -8.40
CA ALA A 32 -6.74 11.90 -8.25
C ALA A 32 -8.27 11.88 -8.37
N ASN A 33 -8.81 11.14 -9.35
CA ASN A 33 -10.25 10.94 -9.52
C ASN A 33 -10.89 10.26 -8.30
N HIS A 34 -10.24 9.26 -7.72
CA HIS A 34 -10.75 8.62 -6.50
C HIS A 34 -10.77 9.56 -5.30
N ILE A 35 -9.74 10.40 -5.13
CA ILE A 35 -9.69 11.40 -4.06
C ILE A 35 -10.81 12.44 -4.26
N PHE A 36 -10.95 12.98 -5.47
CA PHE A 36 -11.99 13.94 -5.81
C PHE A 36 -13.39 13.41 -5.49
N ASN A 37 -13.69 12.19 -5.92
CA ASN A 37 -14.96 11.53 -5.62
C ASN A 37 -15.13 11.26 -4.11
N GLY A 38 -14.06 10.98 -3.39
CA GLY A 38 -14.05 10.85 -1.93
C GLY A 38 -14.47 12.13 -1.22
N VAL A 39 -13.85 13.25 -1.61
CA VAL A 39 -14.13 14.60 -1.05
C VAL A 39 -15.56 15.03 -1.38
N LYS A 40 -15.99 14.88 -2.64
CA LYS A 40 -17.36 15.22 -3.08
C LYS A 40 -18.43 14.52 -2.25
N ASN A 41 -18.19 13.25 -1.91
CA ASN A 41 -19.11 12.43 -1.11
C ASN A 41 -18.88 12.55 0.40
N ARG A 42 -18.05 13.50 0.87
CA ARG A 42 -17.66 13.70 2.27
C ARG A 42 -17.21 12.42 2.98
N LYS A 43 -16.51 11.53 2.27
CA LYS A 43 -15.99 10.28 2.86
C LYS A 43 -14.79 10.58 3.74
N LYS A 44 -14.87 10.23 5.02
CA LYS A 44 -13.76 10.38 5.99
C LYS A 44 -12.51 9.56 5.60
N ARG A 45 -12.68 8.46 4.87
CA ARG A 45 -11.59 7.58 4.44
C ARG A 45 -11.96 6.92 3.10
N VAL A 46 -11.00 6.79 2.20
CA VAL A 46 -11.16 6.12 0.90
C VAL A 46 -10.11 5.02 0.81
N VAL A 47 -10.56 3.78 0.59
CA VAL A 47 -9.69 2.63 0.38
C VAL A 47 -9.77 2.22 -1.08
N LEU A 48 -8.66 2.35 -1.80
CA LEU A 48 -8.60 2.26 -3.26
C LEU A 48 -8.53 0.82 -3.76
N THR A 49 -7.83 -0.06 -3.05
CA THR A 49 -7.61 -1.44 -3.47
C THR A 49 -8.71 -2.36 -2.95
N SER A 50 -9.08 -3.37 -3.75
CA SER A 50 -10.07 -4.40 -3.34
C SER A 50 -9.59 -5.17 -2.12
N GLN A 51 -8.31 -5.53 -2.07
CA GLN A 51 -7.70 -6.14 -0.89
C GLN A 51 -7.75 -5.20 0.33
N GLY A 52 -7.48 -3.91 0.15
CA GLY A 52 -7.56 -2.94 1.24
C GLY A 52 -8.98 -2.79 1.79
N LYS A 53 -10.00 -2.79 0.92
CA LYS A 53 -11.40 -2.76 1.35
C LYS A 53 -11.73 -3.99 2.18
N LEU A 54 -11.34 -5.18 1.71
CA LEU A 54 -11.53 -6.43 2.44
C LEU A 54 -10.82 -6.38 3.81
N SER A 55 -9.55 -5.97 3.86
CA SER A 55 -8.81 -5.81 5.11
C SER A 55 -9.46 -4.79 6.06
N TYR A 56 -10.02 -3.68 5.55
CA TYR A 56 -10.75 -2.71 6.36
C TYR A 56 -12.04 -3.28 6.95
N TYR A 57 -12.77 -4.10 6.19
CA TYR A 57 -13.95 -4.79 6.71
C TYR A 57 -13.57 -5.87 7.73
N LEU A 58 -12.51 -6.64 7.46
CA LEU A 58 -11.99 -7.64 8.40
C LEU A 58 -11.47 -6.99 9.69
N SER A 59 -10.78 -5.85 9.62
CA SER A 59 -10.28 -5.17 10.83
C SER A 59 -11.42 -4.61 11.68
N LYS A 60 -12.54 -4.24 11.06
CA LYS A 60 -13.76 -3.85 11.76
C LYS A 60 -14.48 -5.03 12.43
N LEU A 61 -14.38 -6.24 11.87
CA LEU A 61 -15.09 -7.43 12.37
C LEU A 61 -14.26 -8.26 13.35
N LEU A 62 -12.96 -8.44 13.10
CA LEU A 62 -12.07 -9.33 13.85
C LEU A 62 -10.63 -8.76 13.88
N PRO A 63 -10.37 -7.71 14.67
CA PRO A 63 -9.06 -7.05 14.72
C PRO A 63 -7.92 -8.04 15.04
N GLY A 64 -8.12 -8.93 16.01
CA GLY A 64 -7.11 -9.94 16.39
C GLY A 64 -6.81 -11.01 15.33
N PHE A 65 -7.67 -11.19 14.32
CA PHE A 65 -7.38 -12.09 13.21
C PHE A 65 -6.54 -11.39 12.13
N VAL A 66 -6.81 -10.11 11.88
CA VAL A 66 -6.01 -9.29 10.95
C VAL A 66 -4.57 -9.16 11.45
N ASP A 67 -4.38 -8.92 12.75
CA ASP A 67 -3.04 -8.82 13.34
C ASP A 67 -2.24 -10.12 13.14
N LYS A 68 -2.89 -11.28 13.34
CA LYS A 68 -2.26 -12.58 13.07
C LYS A 68 -1.90 -12.77 11.59
N MET A 69 -2.74 -12.28 10.68
CA MET A 69 -2.50 -12.40 9.24
C MET A 69 -1.37 -11.48 8.78
N VAL A 70 -1.31 -10.25 9.31
CA VAL A 70 -0.22 -9.29 9.06
C VAL A 70 1.10 -9.83 9.59
N ILE A 71 1.13 -10.32 10.84
CA ILE A 71 2.32 -10.96 11.41
C ILE A 71 2.74 -12.15 10.54
N LYS A 72 1.79 -12.96 10.05
CA LYS A 72 2.09 -14.09 9.17
C LYS A 72 2.62 -13.65 7.80
N ALA A 73 2.08 -12.59 7.22
CA ALA A 73 2.53 -12.04 5.94
C ALA A 73 3.95 -11.47 6.06
N ILE A 74 4.22 -10.68 7.12
CA ILE A 74 5.56 -10.13 7.38
C ILE A 74 6.56 -11.25 7.70
N LYS A 75 6.19 -12.24 8.54
CA LYS A 75 7.02 -13.44 8.77
C LYS A 75 7.36 -14.22 7.50
N LYS A 76 6.51 -14.11 6.47
CA LYS A 76 6.73 -14.76 5.17
C LYS A 76 7.65 -13.94 4.26
N GLU A 77 7.79 -12.64 4.50
CA GLU A 77 8.62 -11.72 3.71
C GLU A 77 10.01 -11.45 4.33
N GLY A 78 10.22 -11.71 5.62
CA GLY A 78 11.53 -11.60 6.26
C GLY A 78 11.48 -10.81 7.58
N GLU A 79 12.39 -11.14 8.48
CA GLU A 79 12.33 -10.92 9.95
C GLU A 79 11.70 -9.61 10.44
N LEU A 80 10.72 -9.76 11.36
CA LEU A 80 10.30 -8.70 12.27
C LEU A 80 11.43 -8.44 13.28
N PRO A 81 12.05 -7.26 13.35
CA PRO A 81 12.93 -6.92 14.45
C PRO A 81 12.12 -6.87 15.76
N LYS A 82 12.72 -7.41 16.83
CA LYS A 82 12.14 -7.50 18.18
C LYS A 82 11.95 -6.14 18.84
#